data_AF-A0A5A7XUY8-F1
#
_entry.id   AF-A0A5A7XUY8-F1
#
_cell.length_a   1.000
_cell.length_b   1.000
_cell.length_c   1.000
_cell.angle_alpha   90.00
_cell.angle_beta   90.00
_cell.angle_gamma   90.00
#
_symmetry.space_group_name_H-M   'P 1'
#
loop_
_entity.id
_entity.type
_entity.pdbx_description
1 polymer ?
#
loop_
_entity_poly.entity_id
_entity_poly.type
_entity_poly.pdbx_seq_one_letter_code
_entity_poly.pdbx_strand_id
1 'polypeptide(L)'
;MSPFVATITELSVTATQNAPDAPFTVTVTRNRSEWRENGTHRSTTDTVGEEAFDAPLPIVFAAVNDWLLDRFRAAVLPRSWKVDAHDGLTLSGEAVPATRPSAGPIPPSEQAESLPSSRLAGAATPAA
;
A
#
# COMPACT_ATOMS: atom_id res chain seq x y z
N MET A 1 -36.34 1.51 13.34
CA MET A 1 -35.15 1.19 12.53
C MET A 1 -33.94 1.44 13.42
N SER A 2 -33.23 0.40 13.88
CA SER A 2 -32.09 0.57 14.82
C SER A 2 -30.93 1.31 14.15
N PRO A 3 -30.26 2.26 14.81
CA PRO A 3 -29.16 3.01 14.22
C PRO A 3 -27.94 2.12 13.92
N PHE A 4 -27.06 2.60 13.04
CA PHE A 4 -25.75 2.00 12.84
C PHE A 4 -24.80 2.44 13.95
N VAL A 5 -24.05 1.49 14.51
CA VAL A 5 -23.05 1.74 15.58
C VAL A 5 -21.63 1.80 15.06
N ALA A 6 -21.36 1.14 13.93
CA ALA A 6 -20.05 1.16 13.31
C ALA A 6 -20.20 0.99 11.79
N THR A 7 -19.31 1.65 11.06
CA THR A 7 -19.15 1.47 9.62
C THR A 7 -17.66 1.42 9.32
N ILE A 8 -17.23 0.36 8.64
CA ILE A 8 -15.86 0.22 8.12
C ILE A 8 -15.96 0.30 6.60
N THR A 9 -15.07 1.07 5.98
CA THR A 9 -14.95 1.18 4.53
C THR A 9 -13.53 0.85 4.12
N GLU A 10 -13.40 -0.15 3.26
CA GLU A 10 -12.13 -0.64 2.72
C GLU A 10 -12.13 -0.43 1.21
N LEU A 11 -10.97 -0.06 0.66
CA LEU A 11 -10.75 -0.01 -0.77
C LEU A 11 -9.79 -1.12 -1.16
N SER A 12 -10.15 -1.86 -2.21
CA SER A 12 -9.33 -2.94 -2.75
C SER A 12 -9.18 -2.73 -4.24
N VAL A 13 -8.03 -3.14 -4.77
CA VAL A 13 -7.68 -3.01 -6.18
C VAL A 13 -7.37 -4.38 -6.71
N THR A 14 -7.94 -4.70 -7.86
CA THR A 14 -7.67 -5.93 -8.59
C THR A 14 -7.22 -5.56 -10.00
N ALA A 15 -6.05 -6.01 -10.42
CA ALA A 15 -5.57 -5.91 -11.79
C ALA A 15 -5.58 -7.31 -12.42
N THR A 16 -6.32 -7.48 -13.51
CA THR A 16 -6.41 -8.75 -14.24
C THR A 16 -5.81 -8.61 -15.63
N GLN A 17 -5.06 -9.62 -16.04
CA GLN A 17 -4.51 -9.76 -17.39
C GLN A 17 -4.86 -11.15 -17.91
N ASN A 18 -5.73 -11.19 -18.91
CA ASN A 18 -6.28 -12.43 -19.46
C ASN A 18 -5.31 -13.17 -20.40
N ALA A 19 -4.27 -12.48 -20.91
CA ALA A 19 -3.22 -13.05 -21.76
C ALA A 19 -1.91 -12.27 -21.59
N PRO A 20 -0.71 -12.86 -21.80
CA PRO A 20 0.58 -12.24 -21.47
C PRO A 20 0.85 -10.86 -22.07
N ASP A 21 0.27 -10.55 -23.22
CA ASP A 21 0.42 -9.27 -23.93
C ASP A 21 -0.87 -8.43 -23.97
N ALA A 22 -1.90 -8.84 -23.23
CA ALA A 22 -3.13 -8.05 -23.10
C ALA A 22 -2.93 -6.94 -22.06
N PRO A 23 -3.61 -5.78 -22.20
CA PRO A 23 -3.64 -4.76 -21.14
C PRO A 23 -4.16 -5.31 -19.82
N PHE A 24 -3.70 -4.73 -18.71
CA PHE A 24 -4.28 -5.00 -17.40
C PHE A 24 -5.60 -4.24 -17.25
N THR A 25 -6.69 -4.94 -16.96
CA THR A 25 -7.94 -4.32 -16.50
C THR A 25 -7.87 -4.16 -14.99
N VAL A 26 -7.92 -2.93 -14.51
CA VAL A 26 -7.78 -2.60 -13.09
C VAL A 26 -9.12 -2.12 -12.57
N THR A 27 -9.65 -2.84 -11.58
CA THR A 27 -10.92 -2.53 -10.93
C THR A 27 -10.67 -2.10 -9.48
N VAL A 28 -11.29 -1.01 -9.07
CA VAL A 28 -11.31 -0.53 -7.68
C VAL A 28 -12.67 -0.88 -7.09
N THR A 29 -12.65 -1.61 -5.98
CA THR A 29 -13.85 -1.97 -5.23
C THR A 29 -13.84 -1.28 -3.88
N ARG A 30 -15.02 -0.84 -3.45
CA ARG A 30 -15.27 -0.33 -2.11
C ARG A 30 -16.12 -1.36 -1.38
N ASN A 31 -15.57 -1.93 -0.30
CA ASN A 31 -16.33 -2.76 0.61
C ASN A 31 -16.77 -1.90 1.80
N ARG A 32 -18.08 -1.87 2.07
CA ARG A 32 -18.66 -1.23 3.24
C ARG A 32 -19.27 -2.29 4.14
N SER A 33 -18.81 -2.35 5.38
CA SER A 33 -19.35 -3.20 6.44
C SER A 33 -20.02 -2.33 7.50
N GLU A 34 -21.29 -2.61 7.80
CA GLU A 34 -22.14 -1.83 8.71
C GLU A 34 -22.67 -2.72 9.83
N TRP A 35 -22.54 -2.27 11.07
CA TRP A 35 -23.06 -2.95 12.26
C TRP A 35 -24.16 -2.12 12.91
N ARG A 36 -25.21 -2.78 13.38
CA ARG A 36 -26.32 -2.17 14.14
C ARG A 36 -26.27 -2.59 15.62
N GLU A 37 -26.90 -1.80 16.48
CA GLU A 37 -26.97 -2.07 17.94
C GLU A 37 -27.52 -3.46 18.28
N ASN A 38 -28.43 -3.97 17.45
CA ASN A 38 -29.04 -5.29 17.65
C ASN A 38 -28.14 -6.46 17.18
N GLY A 39 -26.88 -6.21 16.84
CA GLY A 39 -25.91 -7.21 16.36
C GLY A 39 -26.07 -7.57 14.88
N THR A 40 -26.98 -6.95 14.13
CA THR A 40 -27.10 -7.19 12.69
C THR A 40 -25.90 -6.58 11.95
N HIS A 41 -25.33 -7.35 11.02
CA HIS A 41 -24.24 -6.94 10.15
C HIS A 41 -24.69 -6.96 8.67
N ARG A 42 -24.25 -5.96 7.90
CA ARG A 42 -24.44 -5.89 6.44
C ARG A 42 -23.11 -5.52 5.79
N SER A 43 -22.70 -6.28 4.78
CA SER A 43 -21.59 -5.92 3.90
C SER A 43 -22.12 -5.63 2.50
N THR A 44 -21.51 -4.67 1.81
CA THR A 44 -21.84 -4.30 0.42
C THR A 44 -20.55 -3.97 -0.31
N THR A 45 -20.38 -4.53 -1.50
CA THR A 45 -19.22 -4.29 -2.35
C THR A 45 -19.67 -3.57 -3.61
N ASP A 46 -19.11 -2.40 -3.86
CA ASP A 46 -19.39 -1.58 -5.03
C ASP A 46 -18.12 -1.42 -5.87
N THR A 47 -18.22 -1.60 -7.19
CA THR A 47 -17.17 -1.15 -8.11
C THR A 47 -17.23 0.36 -8.24
N VAL A 48 -16.15 1.04 -7.86
CA VAL A 48 -16.07 2.51 -7.84
C VAL A 48 -15.15 3.07 -8.92
N GLY A 49 -14.40 2.20 -9.60
CA GLY A 49 -13.53 2.58 -10.71
C GLY A 49 -13.10 1.37 -11.52
N GLU A 50 -12.90 1.58 -12.81
CA GLU A 50 -12.30 0.61 -13.71
C GLU A 50 -11.48 1.36 -14.76
N GLU A 51 -10.25 0.91 -15.01
CA GLU A 51 -9.37 1.48 -16.03
C GLU A 51 -8.43 0.41 -16.59
N ALA A 52 -8.12 0.51 -17.88
CA ALA A 52 -7.20 -0.39 -18.56
C ALA A 52 -5.81 0.25 -18.66
N PHE A 53 -4.78 -0.52 -18.34
CA PHE A 53 -3.37 -0.10 -18.39
C PHE A 53 -2.62 -0.97 -19.39
N ASP A 54 -2.18 -0.34 -20.47
CA ASP A 54 -1.23 -0.94 -21.41
C ASP A 54 0.20 -0.72 -20.91
N ALA A 55 0.58 -1.49 -19.88
CA ALA A 55 1.88 -1.41 -19.25
C ALA A 55 2.34 -2.81 -18.78
N PRO A 56 3.62 -3.17 -18.96
CA PRO A 56 4.14 -4.44 -18.50
C PRO A 56 4.37 -4.44 -16.97
N LEU A 57 4.56 -5.62 -16.40
CA LEU A 57 5.15 -5.74 -15.06
C LEU A 57 6.63 -5.29 -15.08
N PRO A 58 7.13 -4.60 -14.03
CA PRO A 58 6.41 -4.13 -12.84
C PRO A 58 5.78 -2.72 -13.00
N ILE A 59 5.86 -2.11 -14.19
CA ILE A 59 5.45 -0.71 -14.45
C ILE A 59 3.97 -0.49 -14.10
N VAL A 60 3.12 -1.48 -14.35
CA VAL A 60 1.69 -1.42 -14.02
C VAL A 60 1.42 -1.07 -12.55
N PHE A 61 2.27 -1.49 -11.60
CA PHE A 61 2.08 -1.15 -10.18
C PHE A 61 2.17 0.35 -9.91
N ALA A 62 3.12 1.03 -10.54
CA ALA A 62 3.29 2.47 -10.41
C ALA A 62 2.13 3.21 -11.10
N ALA A 63 1.76 2.78 -12.32
CA ALA A 63 0.68 3.38 -13.07
C ALA A 63 -0.67 3.28 -12.33
N VAL A 64 -0.97 2.12 -11.74
CA VAL A 64 -2.15 1.92 -10.89
C VAL A 64 -2.11 2.82 -9.66
N ASN A 65 -0.95 2.94 -9.01
CA ASN A 65 -0.83 3.76 -7.82
C ASN A 65 -1.00 5.26 -8.12
N ASP A 66 -0.43 5.75 -9.22
CA ASP A 66 -0.60 7.14 -9.66
C ASP A 66 -2.05 7.45 -9.99
N TRP A 67 -2.72 6.53 -10.68
CA TRP A 67 -4.16 6.63 -10.95
C TRP A 67 -5.00 6.70 -9.67
N LEU A 68 -4.70 5.85 -8.68
CA LEU A 68 -5.39 5.86 -7.38
C LEU A 68 -5.17 7.16 -6.62
N LEU A 69 -3.96 7.72 -6.68
CA LEU A 69 -3.62 8.98 -6.02
C LEU A 69 -4.36 10.16 -6.65
N ASP A 70 -4.50 10.18 -7.97
CA ASP A 70 -5.22 11.21 -8.72
C ASP A 70 -6.73 11.13 -8.47
N ARG A 71 -7.33 9.95 -8.70
CA ARG A 71 -8.79 9.77 -8.76
C ARG A 71 -9.45 9.43 -7.44
N PHE A 72 -8.76 8.70 -6.57
CA PHE A 72 -9.33 8.15 -5.34
C PHE A 72 -8.70 8.73 -4.06
N ARG A 73 -7.64 9.54 -4.18
CA ARG A 73 -6.80 10.00 -3.06
C ARG A 73 -6.35 8.81 -2.19
N ALA A 74 -6.01 7.71 -2.83
CA ALA A 74 -5.60 6.46 -2.20
C ALA A 74 -4.32 5.92 -2.82
N ALA A 75 -3.66 4.99 -2.14
CA ALA A 75 -2.47 4.30 -2.63
C ALA A 75 -2.52 2.82 -2.21
N VAL A 76 -1.98 1.92 -3.03
CA VAL A 76 -1.89 0.50 -2.67
C VAL A 76 -0.72 0.29 -1.72
N LEU A 77 -0.94 -0.44 -0.64
CA LEU A 77 0.13 -0.83 0.26
C LEU A 77 1.07 -1.82 -0.46
N PRO A 78 2.37 -1.52 -0.63
CA PRO A 78 3.27 -2.36 -1.44
C PRO A 78 3.35 -3.83 -0.98
N ARG A 79 3.16 -4.09 0.32
CA ARG A 79 3.20 -5.44 0.90
C ARG A 79 1.85 -6.17 0.90
N SER A 80 0.79 -5.51 0.45
CA SER A 80 -0.55 -6.11 0.40
C SER A 80 -0.83 -6.90 -0.88
N TRP A 81 0.03 -6.74 -1.90
CA TRP A 81 -0.14 -7.40 -3.19
C TRP A 81 -0.13 -8.93 -3.05
N LYS A 82 -1.17 -9.55 -3.57
CA LYS A 82 -1.32 -11.00 -3.74
C LYS A 82 -1.39 -11.29 -5.23
N VAL A 83 -0.76 -12.39 -5.63
CA VAL A 83 -0.69 -12.81 -7.04
C VAL A 83 -1.41 -14.16 -7.16
N ASP A 84 -2.31 -14.24 -8.13
CA ASP A 84 -2.97 -15.47 -8.57
C ASP A 84 -2.76 -15.63 -10.08
N ALA A 85 -2.45 -16.84 -10.52
CA ALA A 85 -2.12 -17.16 -11.91
C ALA A 85 -2.92 -18.36 -12.46
N HIS A 86 -4.05 -18.72 -11.84
CA HIS A 86 -4.81 -19.92 -12.22
C HIS A 86 -5.47 -19.81 -13.60
N ASP A 87 -6.14 -18.70 -13.90
CA ASP A 87 -6.87 -18.43 -15.16
C ASP A 87 -6.50 -17.06 -15.73
N GLY A 88 -5.21 -16.87 -15.98
CA GLY A 88 -4.61 -15.55 -16.26
C GLY A 88 -4.01 -14.93 -15.00
N LEU A 89 -3.37 -13.77 -15.16
CA LEU A 89 -2.67 -13.11 -14.07
C LEU A 89 -3.62 -12.15 -13.35
N THR A 90 -3.84 -12.37 -12.05
CA THR A 90 -4.60 -11.49 -11.17
C THR A 90 -3.71 -10.98 -10.05
N LEU A 91 -3.70 -9.67 -9.85
CA LEU A 91 -2.96 -8.98 -8.79
C LEU A 91 -3.97 -8.25 -7.91
N SER A 92 -4.01 -8.57 -6.62
CA SER A 92 -4.95 -7.98 -5.68
C SER A 92 -4.21 -7.23 -4.57
N GLY A 93 -4.60 -5.99 -4.28
CA GLY A 93 -3.95 -5.15 -3.27
C GLY A 93 -4.96 -4.37 -2.42
N GLU A 94 -4.54 -4.04 -1.21
CA GLU A 94 -5.27 -3.17 -0.29
C GLU A 94 -4.91 -1.71 -0.58
N ALA A 95 -5.92 -0.88 -0.85
CA ALA A 95 -5.76 0.55 -1.04
C ALA A 95 -6.16 1.31 0.22
N VAL A 96 -5.27 2.16 0.71
CA VAL A 96 -5.50 2.99 1.88
C VAL A 96 -5.56 4.46 1.48
N PRO A 97 -6.30 5.31 2.22
CA PRO A 97 -6.28 6.75 2.00
C PRO A 97 -4.86 7.29 2.03
N ALA A 98 -4.48 8.02 0.98
CA ALA A 98 -3.20 8.68 0.88
C ALA A 98 -3.24 9.96 1.71
N THR A 99 -2.91 9.87 3.00
CA THR A 99 -2.55 11.07 3.75
C THR A 99 -1.19 11.54 3.27
N ARG A 100 -1.10 12.78 2.79
CA ARG A 100 0.18 13.45 2.65
C ARG A 100 0.89 13.32 4.00
N PRO A 101 2.13 12.81 4.08
CA PRO A 101 2.88 12.96 5.32
C PRO A 101 2.87 14.46 5.62
N SER A 102 2.22 14.83 6.72
CA SER A 102 2.34 16.20 7.21
C SER A 102 3.84 16.42 7.34
N ALA A 103 4.38 17.42 6.63
CA ALA A 103 5.71 17.92 6.91
C ALA A 103 5.67 18.60 8.28
N GLY A 104 5.41 17.82 9.32
CA GLY A 104 5.74 18.20 10.68
C GLY A 104 7.25 18.39 10.75
N PRO A 105 7.73 19.27 11.65
CA PRO A 105 9.16 19.50 11.79
C PRO A 105 9.86 18.16 11.95
N ILE A 106 10.82 17.89 11.08
CA ILE A 106 11.76 16.79 11.25
C ILE A 106 12.31 16.98 12.67
N PRO A 107 12.09 16.05 13.63
CA PRO A 107 12.73 16.17 14.92
C PRO A 107 14.24 16.31 14.64
N PRO A 108 14.92 17.31 15.23
CA PRO A 108 16.34 17.48 14.99
C PRO A 108 17.00 16.13 15.23
N SER A 109 17.80 15.70 14.26
CA SER A 109 18.56 14.45 14.35
C SER A 109 19.40 14.51 15.61
N GLU A 110 18.88 13.96 16.72
CA GLU A 110 19.68 13.68 17.88
C GLU A 110 20.67 12.60 17.44
N GLN A 111 21.89 13.08 17.20
CA GLN A 111 23.12 12.37 17.46
C GLN A 111 23.17 11.02 16.72
N ALA A 112 23.64 11.07 15.47
CA ALA A 112 24.49 9.99 14.98
C ALA A 112 25.66 9.88 15.96
N GLU A 113 25.48 9.06 16.99
CA GLU A 113 26.50 8.72 17.96
C GLU A 113 27.69 8.22 17.15
N SER A 114 28.73 9.05 17.13
CA SER A 114 29.92 8.80 16.36
C SER A 114 30.57 7.55 16.92
N LEU A 115 30.42 6.43 16.20
CA LEU A 115 31.24 5.23 16.40
C LEU A 115 32.71 5.67 16.47
N PRO A 116 33.44 5.47 17.59
CA PRO A 116 34.86 5.74 17.59
C PRO A 116 35.57 4.68 16.74
N SER A 117 35.91 5.05 15.51
CA SER A 117 36.80 4.27 14.66
C SER A 117 38.26 4.62 14.96
N SER A 118 39.02 3.57 15.31
CA SER A 118 40.49 3.45 15.25
C SER A 118 41.27 4.12 16.40
N ARG A 119 42.25 3.45 17.03
CA ARG A 119 43.38 2.76 16.39
C ARG A 119 43.89 1.53 17.15
N LEU A 120 44.13 0.49 16.36
CA LEU A 120 45.12 -0.56 16.60
C LEU A 120 46.51 -0.06 16.12
N ALA A 121 47.57 -0.72 16.60
CA ALA A 121 49.02 -0.48 16.40
C ALA A 121 49.65 0.52 17.39
N GLY A 122 50.75 0.25 18.09
CA GLY A 122 51.68 -0.88 18.11
C GLY A 122 52.94 -0.46 18.91
N ALA A 123 53.47 -1.39 19.71
CA ALA A 123 54.83 -1.56 20.25
C ALA A 123 55.73 -0.35 20.60
N ALA A 124 56.22 -0.30 21.86
CA ALA A 124 57.64 -0.48 22.27
C ALA A 124 58.01 0.29 23.57
N THR A 125 58.60 -0.44 24.52
CA THR A 125 59.43 -0.06 25.71
C THR A 125 60.66 0.81 25.29
N PRO A 126 61.54 1.39 26.16
CA PRO A 126 61.68 1.34 27.63
C PRO A 126 62.18 2.64 28.36
N ALA A 127 62.59 2.46 29.63
CA ALA A 127 63.43 3.29 30.55
C ALA A 127 62.67 4.14 31.59
N ALA A 128 63.06 4.20 32.87
CA ALA A 128 64.28 3.79 33.58
C ALA A 128 63.96 3.29 35.00
#